data_AF-A0A6L7W2S8-F1
#
_entry.id   AF-A0A6L7W2S8-F1
#
_cell.length_a   1.000
_cell.length_b   1.000
_cell.length_c   1.000
_cell.angle_alpha   90.00
_cell.angle_beta   90.00
_cell.angle_gamma   90.00
#
_symmetry.space_group_name_H-M   'P 1'
#
loop_
_entity.id
_entity.type
_entity.pdbx_description
1 polymer ?
#
loop_
_entity_poly.entity_id
_entity_poly.type
_entity_poly.pdbx_seq_one_letter_code
_entity_poly.pdbx_strand_id
1 'polypeptide(L)'
;MKHPHWTQADSREAKQIWEEYQKQHNLSDRIGQTAGIDPKSKRIWFGSSIRDIVLQRNTEGLNSPIFFERVGSETYFRKGVRR
;
A
#
# COMPACT_ATOMS: atom_id res chain seq x y z
N MET A 1 -7.22 -14.75 15.98
CA MET A 1 -7.38 -13.34 15.53
C MET A 1 -8.04 -13.37 14.16
N LYS A 2 -9.27 -12.83 14.00
CA LYS A 2 -9.93 -12.76 12.70
C LYS A 2 -9.18 -11.75 11.85
N HIS A 3 -8.50 -12.20 10.79
CA HIS A 3 -7.98 -11.28 9.78
C HIS A 3 -9.16 -10.44 9.27
N PRO A 4 -9.11 -9.10 9.33
CA PRO A 4 -10.19 -8.30 8.76
C PRO A 4 -10.29 -8.67 7.28
N HIS A 5 -11.47 -9.15 6.87
CA HIS A 5 -11.73 -9.50 5.48
C HIS A 5 -11.51 -8.25 4.64
N TRP A 6 -10.42 -8.22 3.87
CA TRP A 6 -10.18 -7.17 2.90
C TRP A 6 -11.29 -7.23 1.86
N THR A 7 -12.04 -6.14 1.75
CA THR A 7 -13.17 -6.03 0.84
C THR A 7 -12.76 -5.40 -0.49
N GLN A 8 -13.64 -5.50 -1.48
CA GLN A 8 -13.46 -4.77 -2.73
C GLN A 8 -13.52 -3.25 -2.52
N ALA A 9 -14.28 -2.79 -1.50
CA ALA A 9 -14.33 -1.39 -1.10
C ALA A 9 -12.97 -0.90 -0.57
N ASP A 10 -12.28 -1.68 0.27
CA ASP A 10 -10.93 -1.34 0.76
C ASP A 10 -9.94 -1.17 -0.41
N SER A 11 -10.06 -2.01 -1.45
CA SER A 11 -9.23 -1.90 -2.66
C SER A 11 -9.52 -0.62 -3.43
N ARG A 12 -10.79 -0.22 -3.54
CA ARG A 12 -11.21 0.99 -4.25
C ARG A 12 -10.75 2.24 -3.50
N GLU A 13 -10.89 2.24 -2.17
CA GLU A 13 -10.47 3.34 -1.32
C GLU A 13 -8.95 3.50 -1.34
N ALA A 14 -8.18 2.40 -1.24
CA ALA A 14 -6.72 2.46 -1.33
C ALA A 14 -6.25 3.03 -2.68
N LYS A 15 -6.90 2.64 -3.79
CA LYS A 15 -6.61 3.22 -5.11
C LYS A 15 -6.93 4.71 -5.17
N GLN A 16 -8.07 5.12 -4.64
CA GLN A 16 -8.46 6.53 -4.63
C GLN A 16 -7.46 7.37 -3.82
N ILE A 17 -7.07 6.89 -2.64
CA ILE A 17 -6.03 7.53 -1.80
C ILE A 17 -4.72 7.64 -2.58
N TRP A 18 -4.33 6.60 -3.30
CA TRP A 18 -3.10 6.60 -4.09
C TRP A 18 -3.16 7.58 -5.27
N GLU A 19 -4.27 7.62 -6.00
CA GLU A 19 -4.48 8.59 -7.09
C GLU A 19 -4.47 10.04 -6.59
N GLU A 20 -5.12 10.30 -5.45
CA GLU A 20 -5.11 11.63 -4.81
C GLU A 20 -3.69 12.02 -4.38
N TYR A 21 -2.95 11.10 -3.78
CA TYR A 21 -1.56 11.34 -3.35
C TYR A 21 -0.65 11.66 -4.53
N GLN A 22 -0.76 10.90 -5.64
CA GLN A 22 0.02 11.14 -6.86
C GLN A 22 -0.25 12.51 -7.49
N LYS A 23 -1.47 13.05 -7.36
CA LYS A 23 -1.82 14.39 -7.86
C LYS A 23 -1.25 15.51 -7.00
N GLN A 24 -1.11 15.27 -5.70
CA GLN A 24 -0.67 16.29 -4.74
C GLN A 24 0.85 16.30 -4.52
N HIS A 25 1.53 15.19 -4.80
CA HIS A 25 2.94 15.02 -4.51
C HIS A 25 3.76 14.72 -5.76
N ASN A 26 4.92 15.36 -5.89
CA ASN A 26 5.90 14.97 -6.88
C ASN A 26 6.58 13.66 -6.45
N LEU A 27 6.50 12.63 -7.30
CA LEU A 27 7.03 11.29 -7.03
C LEU A 27 8.21 10.90 -7.92
N SER A 28 8.78 11.85 -8.69
CA SER A 28 9.90 11.57 -9.59
C SER A 28 11.06 10.86 -8.91
N ASP A 29 11.42 11.26 -7.68
CA ASP A 29 12.52 10.66 -6.90
C ASP A 29 12.17 9.29 -6.30
N ARG A 30 10.90 8.89 -6.38
CA ARG A 30 10.38 7.63 -5.83
C ARG A 30 9.99 6.64 -6.92
N ILE A 31 10.21 6.96 -8.19
CA ILE A 31 9.94 6.06 -9.31
C ILE A 31 10.69 4.74 -9.08
N GLY A 32 9.99 3.62 -9.27
CA GLY A 32 10.57 2.30 -9.01
C GLY A 32 10.70 1.96 -7.52
N GLN A 33 10.11 2.73 -6.61
CA GLN A 33 9.84 2.26 -5.25
C GLN A 33 8.47 1.58 -5.17
N THR A 34 8.25 0.82 -4.11
CA THR A 34 6.92 0.30 -3.76
C THR A 34 6.25 1.26 -2.78
N ALA A 35 4.97 1.52 -3.01
CA ALA A 35 4.08 2.22 -2.10
C ALA A 35 3.17 1.20 -1.40
N GLY A 36 3.04 1.30 -0.08
CA GLY A 36 2.05 0.57 0.70
C GLY A 36 0.98 1.52 1.19
N ILE A 37 -0.29 1.24 0.91
CA ILE A 37 -1.43 2.10 1.25
C ILE A 37 -2.34 1.35 2.23
N ASP A 38 -2.59 1.95 3.40
CA ASP A 38 -3.63 1.50 4.33
C ASP A 38 -4.88 2.38 4.15
N PRO A 39 -5.99 1.84 3.62
CA PRO A 39 -7.22 2.60 3.45
C PRO A 39 -7.84 3.03 4.78
N LYS A 40 -7.64 2.28 5.87
CA LYS A 40 -8.26 2.58 7.18
C LYS A 40 -7.59 3.74 7.87
N SER A 41 -6.26 3.77 7.87
CA SER A 41 -5.49 4.85 8.50
C SER A 41 -5.14 5.97 7.53
N LYS A 42 -5.44 5.81 6.23
CA LYS A 42 -5.04 6.69 5.13
C LYS A 42 -3.52 6.97 5.11
N ARG A 43 -2.72 6.00 5.58
CA ARG A 43 -1.26 6.11 5.62
C ARG A 43 -0.65 5.49 4.38
N ILE A 44 0.45 6.09 3.92
CA ILE A 44 1.23 5.63 2.78
C ILE A 44 2.68 5.47 3.22
N TRP A 45 3.23 4.28 3.00
CA TRP A 45 4.65 3.97 3.22
C TRP A 45 5.36 3.80 1.89
N PHE A 46 6.65 4.12 1.87
CA PHE A 46 7.51 3.91 0.71
C PHE A 46 8.70 3.02 1.10
N GLY A 47 9.03 2.09 0.22
CA GLY A 47 10.16 1.19 0.41
C GLY A 47 10.73 0.71 -0.91
N SER A 48 11.96 0.21 -0.89
CA SER A 48 12.55 -0.42 -2.09
C SER A 48 11.80 -1.72 -2.45
N SER A 49 11.19 -2.37 -1.44
CA SER A 49 10.44 -3.60 -1.57
C SER A 49 9.18 -3.65 -0.70
N ILE A 50 8.28 -4.59 -1.00
CA ILE A 50 7.13 -4.94 -0.13
C ILE A 50 7.60 -5.31 1.29
N ARG A 51 8.76 -5.97 1.43
CA ARG A 51 9.28 -6.39 2.74
C ARG A 51 9.63 -5.18 3.61
N ASP A 52 10.21 -4.14 3.01
CA ASP A 52 10.57 -2.92 3.73
C ASP A 52 9.33 -2.25 4.30
N ILE A 53 8.27 -2.17 3.50
CA ILE A 53 6.99 -1.60 3.93
C ILE A 53 6.38 -2.42 5.07
N VAL A 54 6.37 -3.75 4.94
CA VAL A 54 5.83 -4.63 6.00
C VAL A 54 6.65 -4.47 7.28
N LEU A 55 7.97 -4.32 7.18
CA LEU A 55 8.84 -4.08 8.33
C LEU A 55 8.52 -2.73 8.99
N GLN A 56 8.44 -1.64 8.22
CA GLN A 56 8.07 -0.31 8.72
C GLN A 56 6.70 -0.34 9.43
N ARG A 57 5.71 -0.96 8.79
CA ARG A 57 4.37 -1.12 9.37
C ARG A 57 4.39 -1.93 10.67
N ASN A 58 5.17 -3.01 10.71
CA ASN A 58 5.30 -3.84 11.91
C ASN A 58 6.01 -3.07 13.05
N THR A 59 7.01 -2.23 12.74
CA THR A 59 7.64 -1.37 13.75
C THR A 59 6.68 -0.33 14.33
N GLU A 60 5.65 0.06 13.58
CA GLU A 60 4.54 0.89 14.06
C GLU A 60 3.46 0.10 14.84
N GLY A 61 3.64 -1.21 15.02
CA GLY A 61 2.66 -2.09 15.67
C GLY A 61 1.38 -2.32 14.87
N LEU A 62 1.37 -1.96 13.58
CA LEU A 62 0.20 -2.07 12.72
C LEU A 62 0.12 -3.46 12.07
N ASN A 63 -1.04 -4.10 12.23
CA ASN A 63 -1.33 -5.42 11.67
C ASN A 63 -2.49 -5.42 10.66
N SER A 64 -2.95 -4.24 10.21
CA SER A 64 -3.97 -4.06 9.17
C SER A 64 -3.48 -4.52 7.79
N PRO A 65 -4.26 -5.22 6.96
CA PRO A 65 -3.86 -5.50 5.59
C PRO A 65 -3.62 -4.18 4.83
N ILE A 66 -2.67 -4.19 3.90
CA ILE A 66 -2.29 -3.01 3.11
C ILE A 66 -2.29 -3.35 1.62
N PHE A 67 -2.60 -2.35 0.82
CA PHE A 67 -2.56 -2.38 -0.63
C PHE A 67 -1.17 -1.99 -1.11
N PHE A 68 -0.65 -2.62 -2.18
CA PHE A 68 0.67 -2.30 -2.70
C PHE A 68 0.59 -1.84 -4.14
N GLU A 69 1.28 -0.74 -4.45
CA GLU A 69 1.45 -0.22 -5.80
C GLU A 69 2.92 0.06 -6.08
N ARG A 70 3.30 0.04 -7.36
CA ARG A 70 4.65 0.42 -7.79
C ARG A 70 4.61 1.86 -8.29
N VAL A 71 5.46 2.71 -7.74
CA VAL A 71 5.50 4.12 -8.15
C VAL A 71 6.02 4.22 -9.58
N GLY A 72 5.25 4.88 -10.45
CA GLY A 72 5.59 5.05 -11.86
C GLY A 72 5.37 3.80 -12.72
N SER A 73 4.66 2.77 -12.22
CA SER A 73 4.23 1.62 -13.03
C SER A 73 2.78 1.29 -12.75
N GLU A 74 2.02 0.97 -13.80
CA GLU A 74 0.60 0.57 -13.67
C GLU A 74 0.40 -0.82 -13.03
N THR A 75 1.49 -1.54 -12.72
CA THR A 75 1.40 -2.94 -12.29
C THR A 75 1.13 -3.09 -10.79
N TYR A 76 -0.08 -3.58 -10.51
CA TYR A 76 -0.55 -3.97 -9.19
C TYR A 76 0.02 -5.34 -8.76
N PHE A 77 0.75 -5.40 -7.64
CA PHE A 77 1.16 -6.66 -7.02
C PHE A 77 0.10 -7.14 -6.03
N ARG A 78 -0.83 -7.98 -6.51
CA ARG A 78 -1.74 -8.70 -5.61
C ARG A 78 -0.97 -9.81 -4.89
N LYS A 79 -0.67 -9.63 -3.59
CA LYS A 79 -0.25 -10.76 -2.75
C LYS A 79 -1.48 -11.62 -2.45
N GLY A 80 -1.76 -12.59 -3.33
CA GLY A 80 -2.72 -13.66 -3.05
C GLY A 80 -2.22 -14.48 -1.87
N VAL A 81 -3.03 -14.60 -0.82
CA VAL A 81 -2.80 -15.53 0.28
C VAL A 81 -2.77 -16.94 -0.33
N ARG A 82 -1.64 -17.67 -0.19
CA ARG A 82 -1.63 -19.12 -0.44
C ARG A 82 -2.55 -19.77 0.60
N ARG A 83 -3.53 -20.54 0.11
CA ARG A 83 -4.51 -21.33 0.88
C ARG A 83 -3.86 -22.08 2.04
#